data_AF-A0A0G0BYP9-F1
#
_entry.id   AF-A0A0G0BYP9-F1
#
_cell.length_a   1.000
_cell.length_b   1.000
_cell.length_c   1.000
_cell.angle_alpha   90.00
_cell.angle_beta   90.00
_cell.angle_gamma   90.00
#
_symmetry.space_group_name_H-M   'P 1'
#
loop_
_entity.id
_entity.type
_entity.pdbx_description
1 polymer ?
#
loop_
_entity_poly.entity_id
_entity_poly.type
_entity_poly.pdbx_seq_one_letter_code
_entity_poly.pdbx_strand_id
1 'polypeptide(L)'
;MITEKVFVASPQLGLSNVKIYDKSEVEKKLDISPSEIIEYKALAGDPSDNYPGAAGIGPKTAAKLIHQFKYIENIYKNISEVESDKVKEILLREKENVYLSKRLATILTDVEISLDLKKLEFKGFSKNLMDFLGEYQMTSLIKRIFNKSADIKKPEESKKTSDQIGLF
;
A
#
# COMPACT_ATOMS: atom_id res chain seq x y z
N MET A 1 -5.01 6.82 -8.09
CA MET A 1 -5.77 6.64 -9.34
C MET A 1 -4.79 6.25 -10.44
N ILE A 2 -5.10 5.22 -11.25
CA ILE A 2 -4.30 4.85 -12.44
C ILE A 2 -4.94 5.52 -13.65
N THR A 3 -4.15 6.22 -14.45
CA THR A 3 -4.57 6.95 -15.66
C THR A 3 -3.56 6.71 -16.78
N GLU A 4 -3.74 7.33 -17.95
CA GLU A 4 -2.78 7.19 -19.07
C GLU A 4 -1.35 7.59 -18.73
N LYS A 5 -1.17 8.51 -17.77
CA LYS A 5 0.14 9.01 -17.34
C LYS A 5 0.52 8.59 -15.92
N VAL A 6 -0.32 7.80 -15.25
CA VAL A 6 -0.13 7.41 -13.84
C VAL A 6 -0.23 5.90 -13.72
N PHE A 7 0.86 5.28 -13.27
CA PHE A 7 1.01 3.83 -13.13
C PHE A 7 1.38 3.47 -11.70
N VAL A 8 1.09 2.24 -11.28
CA VAL A 8 1.53 1.72 -9.97
C VAL A 8 2.67 0.72 -10.16
N ALA A 9 3.83 1.02 -9.59
CA ALA A 9 4.97 0.12 -9.54
C ALA A 9 4.96 -0.66 -8.23
N SER A 10 4.77 -1.98 -8.30
CA SER A 10 4.62 -2.87 -7.15
C SER A 10 5.72 -3.95 -7.14
N PRO A 11 6.59 -4.00 -6.13
CA PRO A 11 7.56 -5.08 -6.00
C PRO A 11 6.84 -6.39 -5.68
N GLN A 12 7.07 -7.44 -6.49
CA GLN A 12 6.42 -8.75 -6.29
C GLN A 12 7.29 -9.69 -5.45
N LEU A 13 8.58 -9.74 -5.73
CA LEU A 13 9.58 -10.59 -5.08
C LEU A 13 10.89 -9.79 -4.94
N GLY A 14 11.07 -9.13 -3.80
CA GLY A 14 12.17 -8.19 -3.60
C GLY A 14 12.10 -6.97 -4.53
N LEU A 15 13.20 -6.24 -4.63
CA LEU A 15 13.29 -5.02 -5.47
C LEU A 15 13.64 -5.31 -6.93
N SER A 16 14.02 -6.55 -7.25
CA SER A 16 14.50 -6.94 -8.58
C SER A 16 13.37 -7.17 -9.58
N ASN A 17 12.17 -7.50 -9.09
CA ASN A 17 11.00 -7.79 -9.92
C ASN A 17 9.87 -6.83 -9.56
N VAL A 18 9.84 -5.70 -10.27
CA VAL A 18 8.80 -4.68 -10.14
C VAL A 18 7.76 -4.91 -11.22
N LYS A 19 6.53 -5.19 -10.81
CA LYS A 19 5.38 -5.24 -11.72
C LYS A 19 4.77 -3.84 -11.85
N ILE A 20 4.57 -3.39 -13.08
CA ILE A 20 3.81 -2.18 -13.37
C ILE A 20 2.34 -2.55 -13.59
N TYR A 21 1.45 -1.82 -12.90
CA TYR A 21 0.02 -1.90 -13.08
C TYR A 21 -0.48 -0.66 -13.82
N ASP A 22 -0.93 -0.87 -15.05
CA ASP A 22 -1.72 0.07 -15.85
C ASP A 22 -3.21 -0.30 -15.79
N LYS A 23 -4.05 0.38 -16.58
CA LYS A 23 -5.48 0.10 -16.65
C LYS A 23 -5.78 -1.37 -17.03
N SER A 24 -5.09 -1.89 -18.04
CA SER A 24 -5.31 -3.25 -18.55
C SER A 24 -4.92 -4.30 -17.50
N GLU A 25 -3.81 -4.09 -16.77
CA GLU A 25 -3.38 -5.01 -15.72
C GLU A 25 -4.32 -5.00 -14.50
N VAL A 26 -4.97 -3.88 -14.21
CA VAL A 26 -6.02 -3.81 -13.18
C VAL A 26 -7.25 -4.61 -13.63
N GLU A 27 -7.73 -4.37 -14.84
CA GLU A 27 -8.89 -5.07 -15.40
C GLU A 27 -8.68 -6.59 -15.43
N LYS A 28 -7.52 -7.04 -15.92
CA LYS A 28 -7.17 -8.47 -15.91
C LYS A 28 -7.13 -9.09 -14.52
N LYS A 29 -6.71 -8.33 -13.50
CA LYS A 29 -6.50 -8.84 -12.15
C LYS A 29 -7.77 -8.83 -11.30
N LEU A 30 -8.57 -7.77 -11.41
CA LEU A 30 -9.70 -7.50 -10.52
C LEU A 30 -11.06 -7.53 -11.23
N ASP A 31 -11.07 -7.66 -12.55
CA ASP A 31 -12.30 -7.64 -13.37
C ASP A 31 -13.09 -6.34 -13.18
N ILE A 32 -12.39 -5.23 -12.94
CA ILE A 32 -12.97 -3.89 -12.78
C ILE A 32 -12.00 -2.83 -13.30
N SER A 33 -12.50 -1.64 -13.60
CA SER A 33 -11.67 -0.50 -13.96
C SER A 33 -10.97 0.11 -12.73
N PRO A 34 -9.84 0.83 -12.92
CA PRO A 34 -9.15 1.50 -11.80
C PRO A 34 -10.01 2.50 -11.01
N SER A 35 -11.01 3.11 -11.65
CA SER A 35 -11.96 4.03 -11.01
C SER A 35 -12.95 3.33 -10.08
N GLU A 36 -13.14 2.02 -10.24
CA GLU A 36 -14.12 1.21 -9.48
C GLU A 36 -13.47 0.48 -8.29
N ILE A 37 -12.16 0.67 -8.04
CA ILE A 37 -11.43 -0.01 -6.96
C ILE A 37 -12.01 0.35 -5.58
N ILE A 38 -12.52 1.57 -5.41
CA ILE A 38 -13.10 2.04 -4.15
C ILE A 38 -14.37 1.24 -3.85
N GLU A 39 -15.24 1.09 -4.85
CA GLU A 39 -16.48 0.31 -4.77
C GLU A 39 -16.18 -1.17 -4.54
N TYR A 40 -15.14 -1.68 -5.21
CA TYR A 40 -14.70 -3.06 -5.03
C TYR A 40 -14.24 -3.34 -3.61
N LYS A 41 -13.37 -2.49 -3.05
CA LYS A 41 -12.93 -2.61 -1.65
C LYS A 41 -14.07 -2.39 -0.67
N ALA A 42 -15.04 -1.52 -0.99
CA ALA A 42 -16.22 -1.31 -0.16
C ALA A 42 -17.07 -2.57 -0.01
N LEU A 43 -17.16 -3.41 -1.06
CA LEU A 43 -17.94 -4.65 -1.05
C LEU A 43 -17.12 -5.85 -0.57
N ALA A 44 -15.95 -6.08 -1.17
CA ALA A 44 -15.12 -7.26 -0.90
C ALA A 44 -14.34 -7.17 0.41
N GLY A 45 -14.21 -5.96 0.96
CA GLY A 45 -13.33 -5.67 2.09
C GLY A 45 -11.85 -5.69 1.70
N ASP A 46 -11.01 -5.46 2.70
CA ASP A 46 -9.56 -5.55 2.61
C ASP A 46 -8.99 -5.91 3.99
N PRO A 47 -8.60 -7.17 4.23
CA PRO A 47 -8.06 -7.58 5.52
C PRO A 47 -6.74 -6.88 5.89
N SER A 48 -5.94 -6.46 4.91
CA SER A 48 -4.65 -5.80 5.17
C SER A 48 -4.82 -4.37 5.66
N ASP A 49 -5.85 -3.68 5.16
CA ASP A 49 -6.24 -2.33 5.59
C ASP A 49 -7.38 -2.34 6.63
N ASN A 50 -7.78 -3.53 7.10
CA ASN A 50 -8.89 -3.76 8.04
C ASN A 50 -10.24 -3.17 7.57
N TYR A 51 -10.52 -3.24 6.27
CA TYR A 51 -11.82 -2.86 5.72
C TYR A 51 -12.78 -4.05 5.83
N PRO A 52 -13.87 -3.94 6.62
CA PRO A 52 -14.76 -5.07 6.85
C PRO A 52 -15.53 -5.51 5.59
N GLY A 53 -15.85 -4.57 4.70
CA GLY A 53 -16.67 -4.82 3.51
C GLY A 53 -18.07 -5.35 3.85
N ALA A 54 -18.66 -6.12 2.93
CA ALA A 54 -19.84 -6.92 3.20
C ALA A 54 -19.44 -8.38 3.44
N ALA A 55 -19.51 -8.82 4.69
CA ALA A 55 -19.15 -10.19 5.08
C ALA A 55 -19.96 -11.23 4.28
N GLY A 56 -19.27 -12.01 3.43
CA GLY A 56 -19.86 -12.99 2.53
C GLY A 56 -19.95 -12.56 1.06
N ILE A 57 -19.58 -11.32 0.72
CA ILE A 57 -19.38 -10.86 -0.65
C ILE A 57 -17.89 -10.88 -0.97
N GLY A 58 -17.49 -11.83 -1.81
CA GLY A 58 -16.10 -11.95 -2.26
C GLY A 58 -15.82 -11.19 -3.57
N PRO A 59 -14.56 -11.21 -4.05
CA PRO A 59 -14.09 -10.52 -5.25
C PRO A 59 -15.01 -10.65 -6.49
N LYS A 60 -15.41 -11.88 -6.81
CA LYS A 60 -16.24 -12.16 -8.00
C LYS A 60 -17.64 -11.56 -7.90
N THR A 61 -18.25 -11.63 -6.72
CA THR A 61 -19.59 -11.08 -6.50
C THR A 61 -19.54 -9.55 -6.47
N ALA A 62 -18.49 -8.97 -5.86
CA ALA A 62 -18.26 -7.53 -5.88
C ALA A 62 -18.11 -7.00 -7.32
N ALA A 63 -17.26 -7.62 -8.16
CA ALA A 63 -17.09 -7.23 -9.55
C ALA A 63 -18.42 -7.28 -10.34
N LYS A 64 -19.21 -8.35 -10.19
CA LYS A 64 -20.54 -8.47 -10.81
C LYS A 64 -21.49 -7.33 -10.41
N LEU A 65 -21.58 -7.04 -9.10
CA LEU A 65 -22.43 -5.96 -8.59
C LEU A 65 -21.97 -4.60 -9.14
N ILE A 66 -20.67 -4.37 -9.25
CA ILE A 66 -20.10 -3.14 -9.81
C ILE A 66 -20.37 -3.04 -11.30
N HIS A 67 -20.24 -4.11 -12.07
CA HIS A 67 -20.58 -4.09 -13.48
C HIS A 67 -22.06 -3.72 -13.71
N GLN A 68 -22.95 -4.24 -12.88
CA GLN A 68 -24.39 -3.98 -12.97
C GLN A 68 -24.75 -2.56 -12.52
N PHE A 69 -24.26 -2.12 -11.36
CA PHE A 69 -24.76 -0.90 -10.71
C PHE A 69 -23.77 0.27 -10.71
N LYS A 70 -22.50 0.02 -11.01
CA LYS A 70 -21.36 0.95 -10.99
C LYS A 70 -20.96 1.47 -9.62
N TYR A 71 -21.91 2.02 -8.86
CA TYR A 71 -21.65 2.64 -7.57
C TYR A 71 -22.44 1.98 -6.45
N ILE A 72 -21.88 1.98 -5.24
CA ILE A 72 -22.53 1.45 -4.03
C ILE A 72 -23.93 2.06 -3.83
N GLU A 73 -24.06 3.37 -4.05
CA GLU A 73 -25.31 4.10 -3.91
C GLU A 73 -26.38 3.57 -4.89
N ASN A 74 -25.99 3.18 -6.10
CA ASN A 74 -26.89 2.63 -7.09
C ASN A 74 -27.34 1.21 -6.74
N ILE A 75 -26.45 0.40 -6.13
CA ILE A 75 -26.82 -0.93 -5.61
C ILE A 75 -27.97 -0.80 -4.60
N TYR A 76 -27.83 0.12 -3.64
CA TYR A 76 -28.84 0.30 -2.60
C TYR A 76 -30.13 0.95 -3.10
N LYS A 77 -30.06 1.84 -4.10
CA LYS A 77 -31.25 2.42 -4.74
C LYS A 77 -32.06 1.37 -5.51
N ASN A 78 -31.38 0.41 -6.14
CA ASN A 78 -31.99 -0.62 -6.98
C ASN A 78 -31.83 -2.02 -6.37
N ILE A 79 -31.87 -2.11 -5.03
CA ILE A 79 -31.57 -3.36 -4.31
C ILE A 79 -32.47 -4.53 -4.72
N SER A 80 -33.69 -4.24 -5.18
CA SER A 80 -34.65 -5.23 -5.70
C SER A 80 -34.17 -5.92 -6.98
N GLU A 81 -33.30 -5.28 -7.77
CA GLU A 81 -32.76 -5.79 -9.04
C GLU A 81 -31.55 -6.71 -8.85
N VAL A 82 -31.05 -6.85 -7.62
CA VAL A 82 -30.00 -7.84 -7.31
C VAL A 82 -30.60 -9.24 -7.42
N GLU A 83 -30.04 -10.06 -8.30
CA GLU A 83 -30.61 -11.37 -8.66
C GLU A 83 -30.69 -12.35 -7.48
N SER A 84 -29.68 -12.35 -6.61
CA SER A 84 -29.58 -13.30 -5.49
C SER A 84 -30.18 -12.74 -4.21
N ASP A 85 -31.21 -13.42 -3.69
CA ASP A 85 -31.83 -13.07 -2.40
C ASP A 85 -30.85 -13.12 -1.23
N LYS A 86 -29.93 -14.09 -1.24
CA LYS A 86 -28.84 -14.17 -0.26
C LYS A 86 -27.91 -12.94 -0.31
N VAL A 87 -27.56 -12.50 -1.51
CA VAL A 87 -26.71 -11.30 -1.68
C VAL A 87 -27.47 -10.05 -1.23
N LYS A 88 -28.76 -9.94 -1.54
CA LYS A 88 -29.63 -8.86 -1.04
C LYS A 88 -29.65 -8.80 0.48
N GLU A 89 -29.86 -9.93 1.15
CA GLU A 89 -29.86 -10.01 2.61
C GLU A 89 -28.52 -9.55 3.20
N ILE A 90 -27.40 -10.03 2.66
CA ILE A 90 -26.06 -9.63 3.10
C ILE A 90 -25.86 -8.12 2.91
N LEU A 91 -26.18 -7.57 1.73
CA LEU A 91 -26.02 -6.14 1.44
C LEU A 91 -26.83 -5.27 2.40
N LEU A 92 -28.05 -5.69 2.76
CA LEU A 92 -28.92 -4.99 3.70
C LEU A 92 -28.36 -5.04 5.12
N ARG A 93 -27.91 -6.22 5.57
CA ARG A 93 -27.33 -6.40 6.91
C ARG A 93 -26.00 -5.65 7.08
N GLU A 94 -25.15 -5.70 6.07
CA GLU A 94 -23.79 -5.15 6.10
C GLU A 94 -23.70 -3.71 5.57
N LYS A 95 -24.84 -3.03 5.39
CA LYS A 95 -24.90 -1.71 4.73
C LYS A 95 -23.93 -0.71 5.36
N GLU A 96 -23.93 -0.59 6.67
CA GLU A 96 -23.07 0.34 7.39
C GLU A 96 -21.58 0.01 7.19
N ASN A 97 -21.22 -1.27 7.20
CA ASN A 97 -19.85 -1.73 6.97
C ASN A 97 -19.39 -1.44 5.54
N VAL A 98 -20.27 -1.58 4.54
CA VAL A 98 -19.97 -1.23 3.14
C VAL A 98 -19.71 0.27 3.00
N TYR A 99 -20.59 1.12 3.55
CA TYR A 99 -20.38 2.58 3.50
C TYR A 99 -19.13 3.02 4.27
N LEU A 100 -18.87 2.42 5.43
CA LEU A 100 -17.64 2.65 6.19
C LEU A 100 -16.41 2.26 5.37
N SER A 101 -16.40 1.06 4.80
CA SER A 101 -15.30 0.57 3.96
C SER A 101 -15.07 1.45 2.73
N LYS A 102 -16.15 1.94 2.11
CA LYS A 102 -16.06 2.91 1.01
C LYS A 102 -15.32 4.19 1.44
N ARG A 103 -15.71 4.75 2.59
CA ARG A 103 -15.07 5.95 3.14
C ARG A 103 -13.59 5.71 3.44
N LEU A 104 -13.26 4.57 4.05
CA LEU A 104 -11.87 4.21 4.40
C LEU A 104 -10.99 3.97 3.17
N ALA A 105 -11.55 3.33 2.13
CA ALA A 105 -10.84 3.08 0.88
C ALA A 105 -10.66 4.33 0.00
N THR A 106 -11.38 5.41 0.28
CA THR A 106 -11.32 6.65 -0.51
C THR A 106 -10.10 7.47 -0.11
N ILE A 107 -9.18 7.67 -1.05
CA ILE A 107 -8.00 8.51 -0.87
C ILE A 107 -8.43 9.99 -0.94
N LEU A 108 -8.07 10.78 0.08
CA LEU A 108 -8.20 12.23 0.06
C LEU A 108 -7.16 12.83 -0.90
N THR A 109 -7.63 13.51 -1.93
CA THR A 109 -6.78 14.03 -3.03
C THR A 109 -6.68 15.56 -3.04
N ASP A 110 -7.43 16.21 -2.17
CA ASP A 110 -7.58 17.66 -2.02
C ASP A 110 -6.84 18.21 -0.78
N VAL A 111 -5.86 17.45 -0.28
CA VAL A 111 -5.03 17.87 0.85
C VAL A 111 -4.10 19.01 0.42
N GLU A 112 -4.13 20.12 1.15
CA GLU A 112 -3.20 21.23 0.96
C GLU A 112 -1.79 20.84 1.38
N ILE A 113 -0.90 20.65 0.40
CA ILE A 113 0.52 20.33 0.64
C ILE A 113 1.38 21.44 0.00
N SER A 114 2.14 22.15 0.84
CA SER A 114 3.15 23.10 0.37
C SER A 114 4.44 22.36 0.03
N LEU A 115 4.70 22.19 -1.27
CA LEU A 115 5.86 21.43 -1.77
C LEU A 115 6.55 22.19 -2.91
N ASP A 116 7.83 22.51 -2.71
CA ASP A 116 8.68 23.06 -3.77
C ASP A 116 9.44 21.92 -4.47
N LEU A 117 8.98 21.56 -5.67
CA LEU A 117 9.58 20.48 -6.45
C LEU A 117 11.06 20.70 -6.76
N LYS A 118 11.54 21.95 -6.83
CA LYS A 118 12.97 22.24 -7.08
C LYS A 118 13.84 21.82 -5.90
N LYS A 119 13.30 21.82 -4.68
CA LYS A 119 14.02 21.36 -3.48
C LYS A 119 14.14 19.83 -3.41
N LEU A 120 13.32 19.11 -4.18
CA LEU A 120 13.32 17.64 -4.23
C LEU A 120 14.28 17.08 -5.28
N GLU A 121 14.95 17.95 -6.05
CA GLU A 121 15.94 17.51 -7.02
C GLU A 121 17.06 16.72 -6.32
N PHE A 122 17.31 15.51 -6.81
CA PHE A 122 18.35 14.66 -6.27
C PHE A 122 19.74 15.18 -6.67
N LYS A 123 20.47 15.74 -5.71
CA LYS A 123 21.82 16.32 -5.91
C LYS A 123 22.98 15.37 -5.57
N GLY A 124 22.69 14.09 -5.39
CA GLY A 124 23.65 13.08 -4.96
C GLY A 124 23.70 12.90 -3.43
N PHE A 125 24.52 11.95 -2.99
CA PHE A 125 24.65 11.59 -1.58
C PHE A 125 25.70 12.45 -0.86
N SER A 126 25.35 12.96 0.33
CA SER A 126 26.26 13.73 1.17
C SER A 126 27.34 12.84 1.82
N LYS A 127 28.47 13.45 2.21
CA LYS A 127 29.53 12.76 2.98
C LYS A 127 29.01 12.20 4.31
N ASN A 128 28.09 12.91 4.96
CA ASN A 128 27.49 12.48 6.24
C ASN A 128 26.81 11.12 6.14
N LEU A 129 26.29 10.74 4.96
CA LEU A 129 25.72 9.42 4.75
C LEU A 129 26.80 8.33 4.79
N MET A 130 28.00 8.58 4.26
CA MET A 130 29.10 7.63 4.31
C MET A 130 29.54 7.38 5.76
N ASP A 131 29.65 8.44 6.56
CA ASP A 131 30.05 8.36 7.97
C ASP A 131 28.99 7.59 8.78
N PHE A 132 27.70 7.90 8.59
CA PHE A 132 26.58 7.15 9.18
C PHE A 132 26.62 5.66 8.82
N LEU A 133 26.75 5.33 7.54
CA LEU A 133 26.84 3.94 7.11
C LEU A 133 28.07 3.24 7.70
N GLY A 134 29.18 3.97 7.91
CA GLY A 134 30.40 3.45 8.52
C GLY A 134 30.21 3.09 10.00
N GLU A 135 29.53 3.95 10.75
CA GLU A 135 29.18 3.72 12.16
C GLU A 135 28.35 2.44 12.34
N TYR A 136 27.36 2.22 11.48
CA TYR A 136 26.53 1.01 11.48
C TYR A 136 27.15 -0.17 10.71
N GLN A 137 28.42 -0.07 10.31
CA GLN A 137 29.17 -1.12 9.62
C GLN A 137 28.51 -1.61 8.31
N MET A 138 27.73 -0.76 7.65
CA MET A 138 27.06 -1.04 6.36
C MET A 138 28.03 -0.92 5.17
N THR A 139 29.16 -1.60 5.24
CA THR A 139 30.28 -1.51 4.30
C THR A 139 29.92 -1.80 2.85
N SER A 140 29.04 -2.78 2.62
CA SER A 140 28.57 -3.16 1.29
C SER A 140 27.79 -2.04 0.61
N LEU A 141 27.00 -1.27 1.38
CA LEU A 141 26.28 -0.10 0.88
C LEU A 141 27.21 1.05 0.58
N ILE A 142 28.22 1.29 1.43
CA ILE A 142 29.24 2.33 1.16
C ILE A 142 29.95 2.04 -0.16
N LYS A 143 30.36 0.79 -0.36
CA LYS A 143 31.00 0.36 -1.61
C LYS A 143 30.06 0.52 -2.80
N ARG A 144 28.80 0.13 -2.68
CA ARG A 144 27.80 0.22 -3.77
C ARG A 144 27.42 1.65 -4.13
N ILE A 145 27.35 2.55 -3.14
CA ILE A 145 26.87 3.93 -3.33
C ILE A 145 28.02 4.86 -3.73
N PHE A 146 29.19 4.71 -3.12
CA PHE A 146 30.31 5.64 -3.29
C PHE A 146 31.51 5.07 -4.07
N ASN A 147 31.47 3.80 -4.49
CA ASN A 147 32.60 3.10 -5.12
C ASN A 147 33.90 3.17 -4.29
N LYS A 148 33.79 3.28 -2.97
CA LYS A 148 34.93 3.30 -2.02
C LYS A 148 34.77 2.21 -0.97
N SER A 149 35.88 1.57 -0.59
CA SER A 149 35.93 0.76 0.63
C SER A 149 36.00 1.71 1.82
N ALA A 150 35.15 1.53 2.83
CA ALA A 150 35.25 2.31 4.06
C ALA A 150 36.46 1.83 4.88
N ASP A 151 37.41 2.72 5.17
CA ASP A 151 38.37 2.50 6.26
C ASP A 151 37.62 2.70 7.58
N ILE A 152 36.93 1.66 8.04
CA ILE A 152 36.15 1.72 9.28
C ILE A 152 37.13 1.77 10.46
N LYS A 153 37.16 2.90 11.16
CA LYS A 153 37.68 2.91 12.53
C LYS A 153 36.72 2.12 13.40
N LYS A 154 37.17 0.98 13.92
CA LYS A 154 36.42 0.22 14.93
C LYS A 154 36.08 1.17 16.09
N PRO A 155 34.83 1.14 16.61
CA PRO A 155 34.56 1.80 17.87
C PRO A 155 35.51 1.25 18.93
N GLU A 156 36.14 2.14 19.70
CA GLU A 156 36.97 1.73 20.83
C GLU A 156 36.11 0.89 21.77
N GLU A 157 36.53 -0.36 22.00
CA GLU A 157 35.94 -1.19 23.04
C GLU A 157 36.05 -0.42 24.36
N SER A 158 34.91 0.01 24.90
CA SER A 158 34.85 0.44 26.30
C SER A 158 35.40 -0.72 27.12
N LYS A 159 36.60 -0.55 27.69
CA LYS A 159 37.19 -1.52 28.62
C LYS A 159 36.12 -1.86 29.65
N LYS A 160 35.58 -3.08 29.59
CA LYS A 160 34.76 -3.62 30.67
C LYS A 160 35.66 -3.64 31.90
N THR A 161 35.38 -2.75 32.85
CA THR A 161 35.88 -2.88 34.21
C THR A 161 35.42 -4.24 34.71
N SER A 162 36.39 -5.11 34.95
CA SER A 162 36.22 -6.38 35.62
C SER A 162 35.84 -6.11 37.07
N ASP A 163 34.57 -6.27 37.43
CA ASP A 163 34.17 -6.51 38.82
C ASP A 163 32.98 -7.48 38.84
N GLN A 164 33.38 -8.76 38.85
CA GLN A 164 32.88 -9.84 39.70
C GLN A 164 31.60 -9.59 40.54
N ILE A 165 30.44 -10.06 40.06
CA ILE A 165 29.38 -10.76 40.82
C ILE A 165 28.67 -11.66 39.77
N GLY A 166 28.69 -12.99 39.77
CA GLY A 166 28.78 -13.94 40.87
C GLY A 166 27.37 -14.33 41.33
N LEU A 167 26.78 -15.36 40.71
CA LEU A 167 25.52 -16.04 41.11
C LEU A 167 24.27 -15.14 41.14
N PHE A 168 23.44 -15.25 40.09
CA PHE A 168 22.06 -15.74 40.12
C PHE A 168 21.61 -15.99 38.66
#